data_AF-A0AAD1FNT6-F1
#
_entry.id   AF-A0AAD1FNT6-F1
#
_cell.length_a   1.000
_cell.length_b   1.000
_cell.length_c   1.000
_cell.angle_alpha   90.00
_cell.angle_beta   90.00
_cell.angle_gamma   90.00
#
_symmetry.space_group_name_H-M   'P 1'
#
loop_
_entity.id
_entity.type
_entity.pdbx_description
1 polymer ?
#
loop_
_entity_poly.entity_id
_entity_poly.type
_entity_poly.pdbx_seq_one_letter_code
_entity_poly.pdbx_strand_id
1 'polypeptide(L)'
;MDSKLRDYTTAPLFTHQKSSFLGADTRLLFLQQLQGKLDLYDVFQIFTQEIDKYIDVSKLSWHFDNECALIKSTDMPKYHTYCFSLSFDERVLGELHYQTPYTL
;
A
#
# COMPACT_ATOMS: atom_id res chain seq x y z
N MET A 1 -47.52 34.56 2.06
CA MET A 1 -46.74 34.66 0.82
C MET A 1 -45.29 34.80 1.19
N ASP A 2 -44.34 33.94 0.89
CA ASP A 2 -44.29 32.61 0.29
C ASP A 2 -42.88 32.13 0.68
N SER A 3 -42.78 31.02 1.40
CA SER A 3 -42.27 29.76 0.86
C SER A 3 -40.95 29.91 0.10
N LYS A 4 -39.85 29.60 0.77
CA LYS A 4 -38.78 28.76 0.20
C LYS A 4 -37.92 28.18 1.31
N LEU A 5 -38.42 27.06 1.85
CA LEU A 5 -37.55 25.98 2.31
C LEU A 5 -36.51 25.74 1.22
N ARG A 6 -35.23 25.88 1.58
CA ARG A 6 -34.17 25.20 0.85
C ARG A 6 -33.78 24.03 1.72
N ASP A 7 -34.36 22.89 1.36
CA ASP A 7 -33.91 21.58 1.77
C ASP A 7 -32.45 21.45 1.37
N TYR A 8 -31.55 21.61 2.33
CA TYR A 8 -30.19 21.11 2.17
C TYR A 8 -30.29 19.62 2.39
N THR A 9 -30.57 18.92 1.29
CA THR A 9 -30.47 17.48 1.13
C THR A 9 -29.26 16.98 1.90
N THR A 10 -29.54 16.19 2.93
CA THR A 10 -28.59 15.33 3.63
C THR A 10 -27.76 14.59 2.59
N ALA A 11 -26.55 15.08 2.33
CA ALA A 11 -25.55 14.29 1.62
C ALA A 11 -25.32 13.03 2.46
N PRO A 12 -25.47 11.82 1.91
CA PRO A 12 -25.10 10.63 2.65
C PRO A 12 -23.63 10.78 3.01
N LEU A 13 -23.35 10.68 4.31
CA LEU A 13 -22.00 10.52 4.84
C LEU A 13 -21.34 9.43 4.00
N PHE A 14 -20.38 9.80 3.15
CA PHE A 14 -19.41 8.84 2.65
C PHE A 14 -18.67 8.35 3.88
N THR A 15 -19.21 7.33 4.52
CA THR A 15 -18.48 6.48 5.44
C THR A 15 -17.36 5.93 4.63
N HIS A 16 -16.18 6.53 4.78
CA HIS A 16 -14.92 6.00 4.34
C HIS A 16 -14.96 4.52 4.72
N GLN A 17 -15.09 3.69 3.71
CA GLN A 17 -15.20 2.25 3.84
C GLN A 17 -14.06 1.85 4.78
N LYS A 18 -14.40 1.35 5.98
CA LYS A 18 -13.41 0.82 6.92
C LYS A 18 -12.57 -0.10 6.06
N SER A 19 -11.30 0.26 5.86
CA SER A 19 -10.31 -0.69 5.43
C SER A 19 -10.48 -1.84 6.41
N SER A 20 -11.03 -2.95 5.92
CA SER A 20 -11.14 -4.17 6.69
C SER A 20 -9.72 -4.69 6.81
N PHE A 21 -8.92 -4.01 7.62
CA PHE A 21 -7.74 -4.58 8.21
C PHE A 21 -8.23 -5.88 8.82
N LEU A 22 -7.76 -6.99 8.24
CA LEU A 22 -8.00 -8.35 8.69
C LEU A 22 -8.13 -8.37 10.23
N GLY A 23 -9.14 -9.04 10.77
CA GLY A 23 -9.34 -9.12 12.23
C GLY A 23 -8.05 -9.50 12.95
N ALA A 24 -7.84 -9.04 14.18
CA ALA A 24 -6.60 -9.31 14.93
C ALA A 24 -6.22 -10.80 14.93
N ASP A 25 -7.22 -11.67 15.11
CA ASP A 25 -7.05 -13.13 15.08
C ASP A 25 -6.70 -13.64 13.68
N THR A 26 -7.33 -13.08 12.63
CA THR A 26 -7.04 -13.42 11.24
C THR A 26 -5.62 -13.00 10.84
N ARG A 27 -5.16 -11.84 11.30
CA ARG A 27 -3.77 -11.37 11.12
C ARG A 27 -2.79 -12.30 11.84
N LEU A 28 -3.08 -12.67 13.08
CA LEU A 28 -2.26 -13.61 13.85
C LEU A 28 -2.16 -14.97 13.18
N LEU A 29 -3.28 -15.51 12.69
CA LEU A 29 -3.31 -16.79 11.97
C LEU A 29 -2.53 -16.73 10.66
N PHE A 30 -2.69 -15.63 9.90
CA PHE A 30 -1.94 -15.40 8.68
C PHE A 30 -0.43 -15.30 8.97
N LEU A 31 -0.03 -14.51 9.96
CA LEU A 31 1.36 -14.41 10.40
C LEU A 31 1.94 -15.74 10.88
N GLN A 32 1.15 -16.57 11.58
CA GLN A 32 1.56 -17.92 12.00
C GLN A 32 1.71 -18.88 10.82
N GLN A 33 0.86 -18.79 9.79
CA GLN A 33 1.00 -19.60 8.58
C GLN A 33 2.24 -19.20 7.75
N LEU A 34 2.64 -17.94 7.85
CA LEU A 34 3.81 -17.39 7.19
C LEU A 34 5.12 -17.68 7.95
N GLN A 35 5.07 -17.95 9.26
CA GLN A 35 6.27 -18.29 10.04
C GLN A 35 6.97 -19.53 9.48
N GLY A 36 8.22 -19.37 9.06
CA GLY A 36 9.07 -20.46 8.53
C GLY A 36 8.82 -20.85 7.07
N LYS A 37 7.87 -20.19 6.39
CA LYS A 37 7.55 -20.40 4.96
C LYS A 37 7.59 -19.12 4.14
N LEU A 38 7.88 -17.99 4.78
CA LEU A 38 7.85 -16.69 4.13
C LEU A 38 9.08 -16.51 3.26
N ASP A 39 8.94 -16.81 1.97
CA ASP A 39 9.81 -16.20 0.99
C ASP A 39 9.35 -14.75 0.81
N LEU A 40 10.14 -13.80 1.32
CA LEU A 40 9.86 -12.38 1.19
C LEU A 40 9.74 -11.97 -0.27
N TYR A 41 10.46 -12.64 -1.18
CA TYR A 41 10.37 -12.39 -2.61
C TYR A 41 8.95 -12.65 -3.14
N ASP A 42 8.35 -13.78 -2.79
CA ASP A 42 6.99 -14.13 -3.22
C ASP A 42 5.94 -13.16 -2.66
N VAL A 43 6.09 -12.75 -1.41
CA VAL A 43 5.20 -11.76 -0.78
C VAL A 43 5.28 -10.43 -1.53
N PHE A 44 6.50 -9.93 -1.78
CA PHE A 44 6.68 -8.69 -2.50
C PHE A 44 6.19 -8.79 -3.93
N GLN A 45 6.35 -9.94 -4.60
CA GLN A 45 5.83 -10.15 -5.93
C GLN A 45 4.29 -10.08 -5.97
N ILE A 46 3.60 -10.78 -5.07
CA ILE A 46 2.13 -10.73 -4.96
C ILE A 46 1.66 -9.32 -4.64
N PHE A 47 2.32 -8.67 -3.68
CA PHE A 47 2.02 -7.29 -3.31
C PHE A 47 2.21 -6.30 -4.47
N THR A 48 3.27 -6.47 -5.27
CA THR A 48 3.51 -5.66 -6.48
C THR A 48 2.39 -5.83 -7.49
N GLN A 49 1.97 -7.08 -7.75
CA GLN A 49 0.86 -7.37 -8.66
C GLN A 49 -0.45 -6.73 -8.19
N GLU A 50 -0.68 -6.68 -6.88
CA GLU A 50 -1.86 -6.04 -6.33
C GLU A 50 -1.78 -4.51 -6.44
N ILE A 51 -0.62 -3.92 -6.14
CA ILE A 51 -0.38 -2.48 -6.27
C ILE A 51 -0.52 -2.02 -7.72
N ASP A 52 0.00 -2.79 -8.68
CA ASP A 52 -0.07 -2.49 -10.12
C ASP A 52 -1.52 -2.35 -10.62
N LYS A 53 -2.52 -2.86 -9.89
CA LYS A 53 -3.94 -2.66 -10.21
C LYS A 53 -4.43 -1.24 -9.92
N TYR A 54 -3.75 -0.53 -9.03
CA TYR A 54 -4.14 0.79 -8.55
C TYR A 54 -3.21 1.89 -9.04
N ILE A 55 -1.91 1.62 -9.17
CA ILE A 55 -0.89 2.57 -9.61
C ILE A 55 0.13 1.91 -10.53
N ASP A 56 0.56 2.63 -11.58
CA ASP A 56 1.58 2.13 -12.50
C ASP A 56 2.97 2.24 -11.87
N VAL A 57 3.47 1.14 -11.30
CA VAL A 57 4.81 1.10 -10.72
C VAL A 57 5.84 0.69 -11.78
N SER A 58 6.76 1.59 -12.06
CA SER A 58 7.87 1.38 -13.00
C SER A 58 9.09 0.73 -12.36
N LYS A 59 9.39 1.08 -11.11
CA LYS A 59 10.43 0.44 -10.31
C LYS A 59 9.94 0.21 -8.89
N LEU A 60 10.28 -0.93 -8.32
CA LEU A 60 9.99 -1.28 -6.93
C LEU A 60 11.21 -1.96 -6.31
N SER A 61 11.66 -1.45 -5.18
CA SER A 61 12.73 -2.03 -4.38
C SER A 61 12.38 -2.00 -2.91
N TRP A 62 12.68 -3.08 -2.22
CA TRP A 62 12.56 -3.19 -0.77
C TRP A 62 13.94 -3.03 -0.13
N HIS A 63 14.03 -2.20 0.89
CA HIS A 63 15.25 -1.92 1.64
C HIS A 63 15.06 -2.34 3.09
N PHE A 64 15.95 -3.19 3.59
CA PHE A 64 15.96 -3.63 4.98
C PHE A 64 17.37 -4.00 5.42
N ASP A 65 17.81 -3.49 6.57
CA ASP A 65 19.10 -3.84 7.20
C ASP A 65 20.30 -3.83 6.22
N ASN A 66 20.43 -2.75 5.44
CA ASN A 66 21.42 -2.56 4.35
C ASN A 66 21.28 -3.47 3.12
N GLU A 67 20.31 -4.38 3.10
CA GLU A 67 19.96 -5.14 1.92
C GLU A 67 18.93 -4.38 1.07
N CYS A 68 19.13 -4.42 -0.24
CA CYS A 68 18.18 -3.88 -1.21
C CYS A 68 17.75 -5.01 -2.15
N ALA A 69 16.51 -5.44 -2.02
CA ALA A 69 15.88 -6.40 -2.91
C ALA A 69 15.16 -5.64 -4.02
N LEU A 70 15.67 -5.74 -5.25
CA LEU A 70 14.99 -5.22 -6.43
C LEU A 70 13.85 -6.18 -6.79
N ILE A 71 12.61 -5.68 -6.74
CA ILE A 71 11.40 -6.48 -7.00
C ILE A 71 10.94 -6.27 -8.45
N LYS A 72 11.00 -5.04 -8.95
CA LYS A 72 10.60 -4.67 -10.31
C LYS A 72 11.45 -3.52 -10.84
N SER A 73 11.81 -3.57 -12.12
CA SER A 73 12.42 -2.45 -12.84
C SER A 73 12.01 -2.50 -14.30
N THR A 74 11.44 -1.41 -14.82
CA THR A 74 11.20 -1.22 -16.25
C THR A 74 12.07 -0.07 -16.76
N ASP A 75 12.44 -0.10 -18.04
CA ASP A 75 13.21 1.00 -18.67
C ASP A 75 12.26 2.11 -19.12
N MET A 76 12.03 3.08 -18.26
CA MET A 76 11.36 4.35 -18.57
C MET A 76 12.28 5.53 -18.22
N PRO A 77 12.24 6.64 -18.96
CA PRO A 77 13.25 7.70 -18.81
C PRO A 77 12.89 8.79 -17.78
N LYS A 78 11.69 8.79 -17.18
CA LYS A 78 11.22 9.83 -16.23
C LYS A 78 10.47 9.21 -15.06
N TYR A 79 10.91 9.50 -13.84
CA TYR A 79 10.37 8.91 -12.63
C TYR A 79 10.13 9.93 -11.53
N HIS A 80 8.95 9.85 -10.93
CA HIS A 80 8.72 10.37 -9.59
C HIS A 80 8.99 9.24 -8.60
N THR A 81 9.82 9.50 -7.59
CA THR A 81 10.25 8.49 -6.61
C THR A 81 9.54 8.74 -5.29
N TYR A 82 9.03 7.66 -4.70
CA TYR A 82 8.34 7.66 -3.42
C TYR A 82 8.94 6.60 -2.52
N CYS A 83 8.87 6.84 -1.22
CA CYS A 83 9.27 5.89 -0.20
C CYS A 83 8.12 5.70 0.80
N PHE A 84 7.84 4.45 1.12
CA PHE A 84 6.93 4.06 2.17
C PHE A 84 7.69 3.23 3.20
N SER A 85 7.84 3.76 4.41
CA SER A 85 8.49 3.04 5.51
C SER A 85 7.47 2.16 6.25
N LEU A 86 7.76 0.88 6.39
CA LEU A 86 7.05 -0.01 7.29
C LEU A 86 7.73 0.05 8.66
N SER A 87 7.01 0.50 9.68
CA SER A 87 7.49 0.49 11.06
C SER A 87 6.55 -0.29 11.97
N PHE A 88 7.13 -0.89 13.01
CA PHE A 88 6.42 -1.45 14.14
C PHE A 88 6.96 -0.80 15.40
N ASP A 89 6.09 -0.02 16.05
CA ASP A 89 6.46 0.85 17.16
C ASP A 89 7.59 1.82 16.75
N GLU A 90 8.67 1.92 17.52
CA GLU A 90 9.83 2.77 17.19
C GLU A 90 10.82 2.12 16.20
N ARG A 91 10.54 0.89 15.74
CA ARG A 91 11.45 0.15 14.85
C ARG A 91 10.98 0.18 13.42
N VAL A 92 11.84 0.65 12.52
CA VAL A 92 11.65 0.50 11.06
C VAL A 92 11.92 -0.95 10.69
N LEU A 93 10.91 -1.61 10.15
CA LEU A 93 10.97 -2.98 9.64
C LEU A 93 11.40 -3.04 8.17
N GLY A 94 11.49 -1.89 7.50
CA GLY A 94 12.04 -1.73 6.16
C GLY A 94 11.33 -0.64 5.38
N GLU A 95 11.82 -0.37 4.18
CA GLU A 95 11.35 0.69 3.32
C GLU A 95 11.03 0.16 1.93
N LEU A 96 9.85 0.50 1.43
CA LEU A 96 9.44 0.23 0.08
C LEU A 96 9.65 1.50 -0.76
N HIS A 97 10.61 1.42 -1.68
CA HIS A 97 10.91 2.49 -2.62
C HIS A 97 10.29 2.16 -3.96
N TYR A 98 9.49 3.07 -4.50
CA TYR A 98 8.81 2.85 -5.77
C TYR A 98 8.81 4.09 -6.66
N GLN A 99 8.70 3.85 -7.96
CA GLN A 99 8.74 4.90 -8.97
C GLN A 99 7.51 4.83 -9.86
N THR A 100 6.92 5.99 -10.15
CA THR A 100 5.79 6.13 -11.07
C THR A 100 6.12 7.13 -12.19
N PRO A 101 5.52 6.97 -13.38
CA PRO A 101 5.74 7.90 -14.49
C PRO A 101 5.01 9.25 -14.32
N TYR A 102 4.17 9.37 -13.28
CA TYR A 102 3.38 10.56 -12.93
C TYR A 102 3.48 10.86 -11.43
N THR A 103 3.06 12.06 -11.02
CA THR A 103 2.99 12.43 -9.60
C THR A 103 1.77 11.79 -8.92
N LEU A 104 1.93 11.26 -7.71
CA LEU A 104 0.87 10.63 -6.91
C LEU A 104 0.23 11.61 -5.92
#